data_AF-A0A5S5AMV1-F1
#
_entry.id   AF-A0A5S5AMV1-F1
#
_cell.length_a   1.000
_cell.length_b   1.000
_cell.length_c   1.000
_cell.angle_alpha   90.00
_cell.angle_beta   90.00
_cell.angle_gamma   90.00
#
_symmetry.space_group_name_H-M   'P 1'
#
loop_
_entity.id
_entity.type
_entity.pdbx_description
1 polymer ?
#
loop_
_entity_poly.entity_id
_entity_poly.type
_entity_poly.pdbx_seq_one_letter_code
_entity_poly.pdbx_strand_id
1 'polypeptide(L)'
;MSEKIIFEDYIKQLQKDSFKIYSLMESERTRGKKVKRKPRDPEETFVLFLLDYKRWQRALETGAISEIAPRRYRLDWMKNF
;
A
#
# COMPACT_ATOMS: atom_id res chain seq x y z
N MET A 1 8.18 42.26 -24.26
CA MET A 1 9.50 41.88 -23.71
C MET A 1 9.64 40.38 -23.91
N SER A 2 10.56 39.93 -24.77
CA SER A 2 10.79 38.50 -25.03
C SER A 2 11.47 37.91 -23.79
N GLU A 3 10.76 37.07 -23.05
CA GLU A 3 11.38 36.24 -22.03
C GLU A 3 12.38 35.32 -22.74
N LYS A 4 13.67 35.57 -22.51
CA LYS A 4 14.73 34.65 -22.92
C LYS A 4 14.54 33.39 -22.10
N ILE A 5 13.86 32.40 -22.68
CA ILE A 5 13.79 31.07 -22.12
C ILE A 5 15.21 30.53 -22.11
N ILE A 6 15.77 30.34 -20.91
CA ILE A 6 17.07 29.71 -20.73
C ILE A 6 16.90 28.26 -21.21
N PHE A 7 17.63 27.88 -22.25
CA PHE A 7 17.51 26.58 -22.91
C PHE A 7 17.63 25.41 -21.92
N GLU A 8 18.48 25.55 -20.90
CA GLU A 8 18.65 24.55 -19.86
C GLU A 8 17.39 24.35 -19.00
N ASP A 9 16.68 25.43 -18.68
CA ASP A 9 15.44 25.37 -17.90
C ASP A 9 14.31 24.76 -18.73
N TYR A 10 14.27 25.05 -20.03
CA TYR A 10 13.35 24.39 -20.95
C TYR A 10 13.58 22.88 -21.01
N ILE A 11 14.83 22.43 -21.13
CA ILE A 11 15.17 21.00 -21.16
C ILE A 11 14.84 20.32 -19.83
N LYS A 12 15.14 20.95 -18.69
CA LYS A 12 14.78 20.41 -17.36
C LYS A 12 13.27 20.26 -17.20
N GLN A 13 12.50 21.25 -17.65
CA GLN A 13 11.05 21.21 -17.59
C GLN A 13 10.49 20.07 -18.48
N LEU A 14 11.04 19.91 -19.69
CA LEU A 14 10.65 18.86 -20.63
C LEU A 14 10.99 17.45 -20.13
N GLN A 15 12.12 17.29 -19.45
CA GLN A 15 12.49 16.05 -18.76
C GLN A 15 11.53 15.72 -17.60
N LYS A 16 11.16 16.73 -16.80
CA LYS A 16 10.20 16.56 -15.70
C LYS A 16 8.81 16.18 -16.21
N ASP A 17 8.36 16.81 -17.28
CA ASP A 17 7.05 16.55 -17.87
C ASP A 17 7.01 15.19 -18.58
N SER A 18 8.06 14.82 -19.32
CA SER A 18 8.19 13.48 -19.92
C SER A 18 8.24 12.39 -18.86
N PHE A 19 9.00 12.57 -17.77
CA PHE A 19 9.03 11.61 -16.66
C PHE A 19 7.65 11.42 -16.03
N LYS A 20 6.89 12.51 -15.85
CA LYS A 20 5.52 12.46 -15.34
C LYS A 20 4.60 11.68 -16.29
N ILE A 21 4.74 11.88 -17.61
CA ILE A 21 3.98 11.14 -18.63
C ILE A 21 4.35 9.65 -18.59
N TYR A 22 5.63 9.30 -18.57
CA TYR A 22 6.08 7.90 -18.47
C TYR A 22 5.61 7.24 -17.18
N SER A 23 5.73 7.92 -16.04
CA SER A 23 5.26 7.42 -14.74
C SER A 23 3.74 7.24 -14.70
N LEU A 24 2.98 8.18 -15.27
CA LEU A 24 1.52 8.09 -15.35
C LEU A 24 1.13 6.93 -16.26
N MET A 25 1.75 6.83 -17.44
CA MET A 25 1.50 5.77 -18.41
C MET A 25 1.85 4.39 -17.85
N GLU A 26 2.92 4.26 -17.07
CA GLU A 26 3.29 3.01 -16.39
C GLU A 26 2.30 2.67 -15.25
N SER A 27 1.82 3.68 -14.52
CA SER A 27 0.79 3.53 -13.50
C SER A 27 -0.57 3.13 -14.08
N GLU A 28 -0.91 3.61 -15.29
CA GLU A 28 -2.13 3.25 -16.01
C GLU A 28 -2.03 1.85 -16.63
N ARG A 29 -0.86 1.48 -17.18
CA ARG A 29 -0.56 0.10 -17.61
C ARG A 29 -0.67 -0.91 -16.48
N THR A 30 -0.41 -0.50 -15.24
CA THR A 30 -0.55 -1.36 -14.04
C THR A 30 -1.94 -1.28 -13.41
N ARG A 31 -2.69 -0.17 -13.56
CA ARG A 31 -4.05 0.02 -13.01
C ARG A 31 -5.11 -0.93 -13.55
N GLY A 32 -4.87 -1.60 -14.68
CA GLY A 32 -5.79 -2.58 -15.28
C GLY A 32 -5.37 -4.04 -15.12
N LYS A 33 -4.10 -4.32 -14.80
CA LYS A 33 -3.63 -5.68 -14.58
C LYS A 33 -4.02 -6.08 -13.16
N LYS A 34 -5.23 -6.62 -12.99
CA LYS A 34 -5.53 -7.53 -11.88
C LYS A 34 -4.43 -8.59 -11.93
N VAL A 35 -3.44 -8.48 -11.06
CA VAL A 35 -2.44 -9.53 -10.87
C VAL A 35 -3.28 -10.78 -10.62
N LYS A 36 -3.33 -11.69 -11.60
CA LYS A 36 -3.98 -12.99 -11.44
C LYS A 36 -3.11 -13.73 -10.42
N ARG A 37 -3.32 -13.43 -9.14
CA ARG A 37 -2.72 -14.19 -8.05
C ARG A 37 -3.29 -15.58 -8.22
N LYS A 38 -2.42 -16.56 -8.51
CA LYS A 38 -2.83 -17.96 -8.41
C LYS A 38 -3.48 -18.13 -7.04
N PRO A 39 -4.57 -18.92 -6.94
CA PRO A 39 -5.09 -19.27 -5.63
C PRO A 39 -3.92 -19.82 -4.81
N ARG A 40 -3.81 -19.37 -3.56
CA ARG A 40 -2.80 -19.88 -2.63
C ARG A 40 -3.00 -21.37 -2.45
N ASP A 41 -1.90 -22.05 -2.13
CA ASP A 41 -1.99 -23.44 -1.72
C ASP A 41 -2.92 -23.55 -0.49
N PRO A 42 -3.75 -24.60 -0.37
CA PRO A 42 -4.62 -24.78 0.79
C PRO A 42 -3.85 -24.82 2.11
N GLU A 43 -2.67 -25.42 2.15
CA GLU A 43 -1.82 -25.46 3.34
C GLU A 43 -1.27 -24.08 3.68
N GLU A 44 -0.81 -23.33 2.67
CA GLU A 44 -0.37 -21.94 2.84
C GLU A 44 -1.50 -21.08 3.43
N THR A 45 -2.72 -21.28 2.94
CA THR A 45 -3.91 -20.55 3.43
C THR A 45 -4.20 -20.88 4.89
N PHE A 46 -4.10 -22.15 5.28
CA PHE A 46 -4.29 -22.60 6.66
C PHE A 46 -3.21 -22.04 7.60
N VAL A 47 -1.94 -22.06 7.17
CA VAL A 47 -0.83 -21.50 7.94
C VAL A 47 -1.01 -19.99 8.15
N LEU A 48 -1.38 -19.26 7.09
CA LEU A 48 -1.63 -17.82 7.21
C LEU A 48 -2.80 -17.51 8.14
N PHE A 49 -3.87 -18.30 8.08
CA PHE A 49 -4.98 -18.18 9.02
C PHE A 49 -4.52 -18.36 10.47
N LEU A 50 -3.71 -19.39 10.75
CA LEU A 50 -3.17 -19.63 12.09
C LEU A 50 -2.27 -18.49 12.58
N LEU A 51 -1.46 -17.93 11.69
CA LEU A 51 -0.60 -16.79 12.01
C LEU A 51 -1.43 -15.54 12.35
N ASP A 52 -2.44 -15.24 11.55
CA ASP A 52 -3.34 -14.11 11.80
C ASP A 52 -4.13 -14.30 13.10
N TYR A 53 -4.61 -15.52 13.36
CA TYR A 53 -5.30 -15.85 14.61
C TYR A 53 -4.40 -15.62 15.83
N LYS A 54 -3.16 -16.15 15.82
CA LYS A 54 -2.20 -15.95 16.92
C LYS A 54 -1.85 -14.47 17.11
N ARG A 55 -1.66 -13.75 16.01
CA ARG A 55 -1.40 -12.31 16.05
C ARG A 55 -2.56 -11.55 16.68
N TRP A 56 -3.79 -11.93 16.36
CA TRP A 56 -5.00 -11.34 16.93
C TRP A 56 -5.14 -11.63 18.43
N GLN A 57 -4.89 -12.87 18.86
CA GLN A 57 -4.90 -13.23 20.28
C GLN A 57 -3.87 -12.42 21.07
N ARG A 58 -2.63 -12.35 20.59
CA ARG A 58 -1.59 -11.53 21.22
C ARG A 58 -1.99 -10.06 21.31
N ALA A 59 -2.66 -9.53 20.29
CA ALA A 59 -3.18 -8.16 20.28
C ALA A 59 -4.17 -7.88 21.42
N LEU A 60 -5.05 -8.84 21.67
CA LEU A 60 -6.04 -8.77 22.74
C LEU A 60 -5.34 -8.86 24.10
N GLU A 61 -4.38 -9.77 24.25
CA GLU A 61 -3.61 -9.96 25.48
C GLU A 61 -2.75 -8.74 25.85
N THR A 62 -2.07 -8.12 24.87
CA THR A 62 -1.29 -6.89 25.10
C THR A 62 -2.18 -5.65 25.25
N GLY A 63 -3.48 -5.79 24.98
CA GLY A 63 -4.46 -4.72 24.98
C GLY A 63 -4.26 -3.70 23.85
N ALA A 64 -3.50 -4.07 22.81
CA ALA A 64 -3.41 -3.30 21.56
C ALA A 64 -4.73 -3.33 20.77
N ILE A 65 -5.55 -4.38 21.02
CA ILE A 65 -6.94 -4.45 20.61
C ILE A 65 -7.81 -4.64 21.86
N SER A 66 -8.92 -3.91 21.94
CA SER A 66 -9.93 -4.08 22.99
C SER A 66 -11.27 -4.50 22.39
N GLU A 67 -11.96 -5.45 23.02
CA GLU A 67 -13.32 -5.83 22.63
C GLU A 67 -14.32 -4.86 23.25
N ILE A 68 -15.08 -4.16 22.40
CA ILE A 68 -16.12 -3.19 22.83
C ILE A 68 -17.48 -3.89 22.95
N ALA A 69 -17.75 -4.85 22.07
CA ALA A 69 -18.99 -5.61 22.00
C ALA A 69 -18.74 -6.91 21.21
N PRO A 70 -19.70 -7.85 21.14
CA PRO A 70 -19.53 -9.07 20.37
C PRO A 70 -19.11 -8.77 18.93
N ARG A 71 -17.92 -9.25 18.54
CA ARG A 71 -17.29 -9.03 17.22
C ARG A 71 -16.97 -7.55 16.89
N ARG A 72 -17.00 -6.64 17.87
CA ARG A 72 -16.63 -5.23 17.70
C ARG A 72 -15.37 -4.95 18.51
N TYR A 73 -14.31 -4.59 17.80
CA TYR A 73 -13.00 -4.37 18.38
C TYR A 73 -12.54 -2.93 18.11
N ARG A 74 -11.83 -2.35 19.08
CA ARG A 74 -11.12 -1.08 18.94
C ARG A 74 -9.63 -1.34 18.85
N LEU A 75 -8.97 -0.67 17.93
CA LEU A 75 -7.53 -0.74 17.77
C LEU A 75 -6.89 0.48 18.45
N ASP A 76 -6.03 0.22 19.42
CA ASP A 76 -5.34 1.25 20.18
C ASP A 76 -3.91 1.36 19.66
N TRP A 77 -3.75 2.16 18.59
CA TRP A 77 -2.50 2.37 17.84
C TRP A 77 -1.31 2.90 18.68
N MET A 78 -1.54 3.29 19.93
CA MET A 78 -0.50 3.75 20.85
C MET A 78 0.19 2.62 21.62
N LYS A 79 -0.37 1.41 21.63
CA LYS A 79 0.27 0.25 22.26
C LYS A 79 1.01 -0.56 21.20
N ASN A 80 2.33 -0.65 21.36
CA ASN A 80 3.18 -1.44 20.49
C ASN A 80 2.91 -2.93 20.69
N PHE A 81 2.83 -3.67 19.58
CA PHE A 81 2.58 -5.11 19.49
C PHE A 81 3.81 -5.96 19.78
#